data_AF-G3Q0U3-F1
#
_entry.id   AF-G3Q0U3-F1
#
_cell.length_a   1.000
_cell.length_b   1.000
_cell.length_c   1.000
_cell.angle_alpha   90.00
_cell.angle_beta   90.00
_cell.angle_gamma   90.00
#
_symmetry.space_group_name_H-M   'P 1'
#
loop_
_entity.id
_entity.type
_entity.pdbx_description
1 polymer ?
#
loop_
_entity_poly.entity_id
_entity_poly.type
_entity_poly.pdbx_seq_one_letter_code
_entity_poly.pdbx_strand_id
1 'polypeptide(L)'
;MLARANTPPSAQRWTNKCRLDSCSVWFSGRAYVRAHGRKQNYGEMCYHDNSLVSASLEALIQHLVPTVDYYPDRSYVFTFLLSSRLFLHPYELMTRVCHLCVEQQRSGDALLDKIRFREVAPKLVQLLTEWTETFPYDFRDERMMRCLNDMTQHVARGDEYSWRAMQQMTQRLIKRLSALGQYEEAVSALSAVAMERPASLKGRQAAGQRGDVMSACDDPFVLAQQLTHIELDRLSFIGPEEFIQTFAMKDPLENHKGFFRKRKTSNLEAYINWFNRLSYLVATEICMPVKKKQRARIIEFFIDVAQECFNIGNFNSLMAIITGMNMSPVARLRKTWSKVNTDKFEILEHQMDPSSNFTNYRTALRGATQRSETAHSSQEKIVIPFFSLLIKDIYFLNEGCASKLTNGHINFEKLWELAKQVSEFLVWRQVICPFDRDRRILQYLVTTPVFTEDELHLASYESEGPENNMEKDSRRSLRWVHARSKPSNHCNKNI
;
A
#
# COMPACT_ATOMS: atom_id res chain seq x y z
N MET A 1 13.74 4.93 2.35
CA MET A 1 14.18 5.49 1.04
C MET A 1 13.02 5.78 0.10
N LEU A 2 11.97 4.95 0.04
CA LEU A 2 10.74 5.23 -0.74
C LEU A 2 10.00 6.52 -0.29
N ALA A 3 9.97 6.82 1.02
CA ALA A 3 9.34 8.04 1.54
C ALA A 3 10.09 9.36 1.24
N ARG A 4 11.31 9.31 0.68
CA ARG A 4 12.11 10.51 0.34
C ARG A 4 12.26 10.74 -1.17
N ALA A 5 11.95 9.75 -2.01
CA ALA A 5 12.43 9.74 -3.40
C ALA A 5 11.40 10.19 -4.45
N ASN A 6 10.10 10.24 -4.16
CA ASN A 6 9.07 10.51 -5.19
C ASN A 6 7.98 11.51 -4.78
N THR A 7 8.17 12.28 -3.71
CA THR A 7 7.23 13.33 -3.31
C THR A 7 7.69 14.70 -3.84
N PRO A 8 6.79 15.52 -4.43
CA PRO A 8 7.12 16.87 -4.85
C PRO A 8 7.75 17.67 -3.70
N PRO A 9 8.61 18.67 -3.95
CA PRO A 9 9.27 19.46 -2.89
C PRO A 9 8.29 20.09 -1.88
N SER A 10 7.05 20.39 -2.28
CA SER A 10 5.98 20.83 -1.38
C SER A 10 5.52 19.75 -0.40
N ALA A 11 5.50 18.47 -0.80
CA ALA A 11 5.20 17.32 0.05
C ALA A 11 6.38 16.95 0.99
N GLN A 12 7.62 17.33 0.64
CA GLN A 12 8.79 17.17 1.53
C GLN A 12 8.70 18.00 2.82
N ARG A 13 7.95 19.12 2.78
CA ARG A 13 7.65 19.96 3.95
C ARG A 13 6.86 19.22 5.03
N TRP A 14 6.10 18.20 4.64
CA TRP A 14 5.23 17.39 5.51
C TRP A 14 5.89 16.08 5.98
N THR A 15 6.99 15.66 5.34
CA THR A 15 7.66 14.39 5.68
C THR A 15 8.80 14.51 6.72
N ASN A 16 9.33 15.71 6.95
CA ASN A 16 10.60 15.92 7.67
C ASN A 16 10.52 16.53 9.08
N LYS A 17 9.48 16.23 9.85
CA LYS A 17 9.49 16.46 11.31
C LYS A 17 8.87 15.28 12.05
N CYS A 18 9.20 15.19 13.34
CA CYS A 18 8.85 14.15 14.33
C CYS A 18 9.91 13.05 14.52
N ARG A 19 10.74 13.32 15.53
CA ARG A 19 11.49 12.35 16.34
C ARG A 19 10.57 11.92 17.49
N LEU A 20 10.67 10.63 17.80
CA LEU A 20 10.15 9.83 18.93
C LEU A 20 9.54 10.58 20.12
N ASP A 21 8.38 10.11 20.57
CA ASP A 21 8.13 9.82 22.00
C ASP A 21 6.94 8.86 22.18
N SER A 22 7.13 7.95 23.15
CA SER A 22 6.12 7.21 23.93
C SER A 22 5.51 5.92 23.37
N CYS A 23 5.85 4.78 23.98
CA CYS A 23 4.90 3.70 24.24
C CYS A 23 5.21 3.07 25.60
N SER A 24 4.26 3.15 26.51
CA SER A 24 4.21 2.35 27.73
C SER A 24 2.76 2.17 28.13
N VAL A 25 2.42 0.93 28.54
CA VAL A 25 1.50 0.56 29.64
C VAL A 25 0.22 -0.27 29.34
N TRP A 26 0.20 -1.51 29.92
CA TRP A 26 -0.84 -2.48 30.43
C TRP A 26 -1.93 -3.11 29.52
N PHE A 27 -2.16 -4.44 29.60
CA PHE A 27 -3.06 -5.12 30.59
C PHE A 27 -3.08 -6.67 30.49
N SER A 28 -3.38 -7.29 31.63
CA SER A 28 -3.37 -8.73 31.99
C SER A 28 -4.66 -9.51 31.72
N GLY A 29 -4.57 -10.84 31.56
CA GLY A 29 -5.70 -11.78 31.72
C GLY A 29 -5.35 -13.25 31.39
N ARG A 30 -5.52 -14.17 32.36
CA ARG A 30 -5.06 -15.58 32.35
C ARG A 30 -5.92 -16.54 31.50
N ALA A 31 -5.27 -17.59 30.95
CA ALA A 31 -5.78 -18.98 30.94
C ALA A 31 -4.65 -19.98 30.61
N TYR A 32 -4.52 -21.05 31.40
CA TYR A 32 -3.49 -22.09 31.30
C TYR A 32 -3.75 -23.08 30.17
N VAL A 33 -2.71 -23.51 29.43
CA VAL A 33 -2.63 -24.85 28.81
C VAL A 33 -1.20 -25.38 28.88
N ARG A 34 -0.99 -26.46 29.64
CA ARG A 34 0.23 -27.28 29.64
C ARG A 34 0.07 -28.36 28.57
N ALA A 35 1.00 -28.43 27.61
CA ALA A 35 1.17 -29.59 26.74
C ALA A 35 2.41 -30.38 27.17
N HIS A 36 2.21 -31.64 27.59
CA HIS A 36 3.29 -32.61 27.77
C HIS A 36 3.37 -33.50 26.52
N GLY A 37 4.54 -33.53 25.88
CA GLY A 37 4.87 -34.46 24.80
C GLY A 37 6.37 -34.42 24.49
N ARG A 38 7.01 -35.60 24.56
CA ARG A 38 8.43 -35.98 24.36
C ARG A 38 9.45 -34.92 23.86
N LYS A 39 10.53 -34.77 24.64
CA LYS A 39 11.70 -33.92 24.44
C LYS A 39 12.53 -34.26 23.19
N GLN A 40 12.54 -33.34 22.22
CA GLN A 40 13.76 -32.91 21.54
C GLN A 40 13.97 -31.44 21.93
N ASN A 41 15.12 -31.11 22.53
CA ASN A 41 15.45 -29.77 23.05
C ASN A 41 15.69 -28.80 21.88
N TYR A 42 14.63 -28.24 21.31
CA TYR A 42 14.70 -27.02 20.51
C TYR A 42 14.30 -25.84 21.40
N GLY A 43 15.12 -24.79 21.40
CA GLY A 43 15.22 -23.76 22.45
C GLY A 43 13.89 -23.20 22.99
N GLU A 44 13.85 -22.93 24.29
CA GLU A 44 12.65 -22.50 25.02
C GLU A 44 11.99 -21.25 24.40
N MET A 45 10.68 -21.36 24.13
CA MET A 45 9.83 -20.21 23.83
C MET A 45 9.57 -19.43 25.13
N CYS A 46 9.85 -18.13 25.11
CA CYS A 46 9.66 -17.26 26.27
C CYS A 46 8.28 -16.60 26.20
N TYR A 47 7.51 -16.75 27.27
CA TYR A 47 6.19 -16.13 27.42
C TYR A 47 6.19 -15.14 28.57
N HIS A 48 5.44 -14.04 28.41
CA HIS A 48 5.11 -13.10 29.47
C HIS A 48 3.60 -12.89 29.44
N ASP A 49 2.92 -13.06 30.58
CA ASP A 49 1.45 -12.98 30.68
C ASP A 49 0.72 -13.77 29.57
N ASN A 50 1.14 -15.02 29.35
CA ASN A 50 0.67 -15.92 28.29
C ASN A 50 0.90 -15.46 26.85
N SER A 51 1.55 -14.32 26.63
CA SER A 51 1.90 -13.82 25.31
C SER A 51 3.31 -14.26 24.94
N LEU A 52 3.48 -14.78 23.74
CA LEU A 52 4.80 -15.14 23.22
C LEU A 52 5.64 -13.88 23.03
N VAL A 53 6.76 -13.80 23.74
CA VAL A 53 7.65 -12.63 23.75
C VAL A 53 8.87 -12.83 22.84
N SER A 54 9.50 -14.00 22.94
CA SER A 54 10.66 -14.32 22.12
C SER A 54 10.90 -15.81 22.01
N ALA A 55 11.55 -16.25 20.95
CA ALA A 55 11.92 -17.66 20.77
C ALA A 55 13.03 -17.80 19.74
N SER A 56 13.71 -18.95 19.74
CA SER A 56 14.58 -19.32 18.62
C SER A 56 13.76 -19.47 17.33
N LEU A 57 14.39 -19.23 16.18
CA LEU A 57 13.73 -19.39 14.87
C LEU A 57 13.18 -20.81 14.68
N GLU A 58 13.94 -21.83 15.08
CA GLU A 58 13.50 -23.22 14.95
C GLU A 58 12.27 -23.53 15.83
N ALA A 59 12.22 -23.02 17.06
CA ALA A 59 11.06 -23.18 17.93
C ALA A 59 9.80 -22.50 17.35
N LEU A 60 9.96 -21.32 16.72
CA LEU A 60 8.85 -20.65 16.04
C LEU A 60 8.36 -21.45 14.83
N ILE A 61 9.27 -21.97 14.00
CA ILE A 61 8.88 -22.80 12.86
C ILE A 61 8.15 -24.05 13.36
N GLN A 62 8.63 -24.70 14.42
CA GLN A 62 7.96 -25.86 15.01
C GLN A 62 6.57 -25.50 15.55
N HIS A 63 6.42 -24.35 16.20
CA HIS A 63 5.12 -23.86 16.69
C HIS A 63 4.14 -23.55 15.55
N LEU A 64 4.63 -23.20 14.35
CA LEU A 64 3.77 -23.03 13.18
C LEU A 64 3.21 -24.36 12.65
N VAL A 65 3.88 -25.49 12.85
CA VAL A 65 3.49 -26.79 12.28
C VAL A 65 2.41 -27.47 13.14
N PRO A 66 1.22 -27.79 12.58
CA PRO A 66 0.18 -28.49 13.32
C PRO A 66 0.59 -29.93 13.68
N THR A 67 0.09 -30.42 14.81
CA THR A 67 0.23 -31.82 15.25
C THR A 67 -1.15 -32.44 15.50
N VAL A 68 -1.20 -33.72 15.91
CA VAL A 68 -2.45 -34.41 16.21
C VAL A 68 -3.29 -33.65 17.26
N ASP A 69 -2.65 -33.10 18.28
CA ASP A 69 -3.32 -32.46 19.42
C ASP A 69 -3.24 -30.92 19.41
N TYR A 70 -2.59 -30.33 18.40
CA TYR A 70 -2.30 -28.89 18.38
C TYR A 70 -2.53 -28.26 17.00
N TYR A 71 -3.02 -27.02 17.01
CA TYR A 71 -3.06 -26.12 15.87
C TYR A 71 -2.66 -24.72 16.35
N PRO A 72 -1.81 -23.98 15.62
CA PRO A 72 -1.42 -22.64 16.02
C PRO A 72 -2.56 -21.63 15.98
N ASP A 73 -2.56 -20.69 16.92
CA ASP A 73 -3.54 -19.61 16.93
C ASP A 73 -3.46 -18.79 15.64
N ARG A 74 -4.61 -18.37 15.10
CA ARG A 74 -4.68 -17.60 13.84
C ARG A 74 -3.86 -16.31 13.88
N SER A 75 -3.84 -15.64 15.03
CA SER A 75 -3.03 -14.44 15.25
C SER A 75 -1.54 -14.75 15.13
N TYR A 76 -1.09 -15.90 15.67
CA TYR A 76 0.28 -16.37 15.55
C TYR A 76 0.61 -16.73 14.10
N VAL A 77 -0.25 -17.51 13.43
CA VAL A 77 -0.08 -17.89 12.01
C VAL A 77 0.10 -16.64 11.16
N PHE A 78 -0.82 -15.67 11.27
CA PHE A 78 -0.72 -14.41 10.54
C PHE A 78 0.59 -13.67 10.85
N THR A 79 0.91 -13.47 12.13
CA THR A 79 2.05 -12.68 12.58
C THR A 79 3.37 -13.28 12.13
N PHE A 80 3.53 -14.60 12.30
CA PHE A 80 4.76 -15.28 11.94
C PHE A 80 4.90 -15.42 10.43
N LEU A 81 3.83 -15.77 9.69
CA LEU A 81 3.88 -15.78 8.23
C LEU A 81 4.19 -14.39 7.67
N LEU A 82 3.57 -13.32 8.18
CA LEU A 82 3.86 -11.93 7.79
C LEU A 82 5.34 -11.57 7.99
N SER A 83 5.82 -11.78 9.21
CA SER A 83 7.09 -11.23 9.70
C SER A 83 8.30 -12.14 9.48
N SER A 84 8.09 -13.43 9.18
CA SER A 84 9.16 -14.38 8.87
C SER A 84 10.06 -13.89 7.72
N ARG A 85 9.52 -13.07 6.80
CA ARG A 85 10.23 -12.42 5.69
C ARG A 85 11.39 -11.51 6.12
N LEU A 86 11.44 -11.12 7.40
CA LEU A 86 12.56 -10.39 7.98
C LEU A 86 13.78 -11.29 8.26
N PHE A 87 13.60 -12.61 8.27
CA PHE A 87 14.60 -13.59 8.72
C PHE A 87 14.79 -14.77 7.76
N LEU A 88 13.77 -15.10 6.96
CA LEU A 88 13.72 -16.25 6.07
C LEU A 88 12.97 -15.89 4.79
N HIS A 89 13.36 -16.53 3.69
CA HIS A 89 12.55 -16.50 2.48
C HIS A 89 11.28 -17.38 2.64
N PRO A 90 10.11 -16.96 2.09
CA PRO A 90 8.88 -17.76 2.18
C PRO A 90 9.03 -19.22 1.70
N TYR A 91 9.77 -19.45 0.61
CA TYR A 91 10.00 -20.81 0.10
C TYR A 91 10.82 -21.69 1.05
N GLU A 92 11.75 -21.10 1.81
CA GLU A 92 12.53 -21.81 2.82
C GLU A 92 11.64 -22.19 4.00
N LEU A 93 10.78 -21.26 4.45
CA LEU A 93 9.79 -21.54 5.49
C LEU A 93 8.83 -22.66 5.06
N MET A 94 8.27 -22.58 3.85
CA MET A 94 7.35 -23.58 3.32
C MET A 94 7.99 -24.97 3.27
N THR A 95 9.25 -25.05 2.81
CA THR A 95 10.01 -26.31 2.75
C THR A 95 10.18 -26.90 4.15
N ARG A 96 10.55 -26.09 5.14
CA ARG A 96 10.71 -26.53 6.54
C ARG A 96 9.40 -26.97 7.18
N VAL A 97 8.32 -26.22 6.97
CA VAL A 97 6.97 -26.57 7.45
C VAL A 97 6.53 -27.91 6.88
N CYS A 98 6.69 -28.11 5.57
CA CYS A 98 6.34 -29.35 4.90
C CYS A 98 7.18 -30.53 5.41
N HIS A 99 8.49 -30.33 5.57
CA HIS A 99 9.39 -31.35 6.10
C HIS A 99 9.01 -31.77 7.53
N LEU A 100 8.88 -30.79 8.43
CA LEU A 100 8.55 -31.03 9.84
C LEU A 100 7.17 -31.69 10.00
N CYS A 101 6.19 -31.33 9.16
CA CYS A 101 4.87 -31.93 9.21
C CYS A 101 4.93 -33.45 8.98
N VAL A 102 5.78 -33.90 8.06
CA VAL A 102 5.99 -35.33 7.78
C VAL A 102 6.88 -35.97 8.86
N GLU A 103 8.00 -35.31 9.20
CA GLU A 103 8.99 -35.84 10.13
C GLU A 103 8.42 -36.11 11.53
N GLN A 104 7.60 -35.20 12.06
CA GLN A 104 7.01 -35.30 13.40
C GLN A 104 6.04 -36.49 13.55
N GLN A 105 5.55 -37.05 12.43
CA GLN A 105 4.66 -38.21 12.48
C GLN A 105 5.42 -39.54 12.47
N ARG A 106 6.72 -39.53 12.16
CA ARG A 106 7.53 -40.75 12.08
C ARG A 106 7.71 -41.36 13.46
N SER A 107 7.23 -42.58 13.62
CA SER A 107 7.32 -43.41 14.83
C SER A 107 8.20 -44.64 14.61
N GLY A 108 8.51 -44.96 13.34
CA GLY A 108 9.21 -46.18 12.94
C GLY A 108 8.27 -47.32 12.54
N ASP A 109 6.96 -47.19 12.81
CA ASP A 109 5.90 -48.08 12.34
C ASP A 109 5.12 -47.42 11.20
N ALA A 110 5.18 -48.01 10.01
CA ALA A 110 4.55 -47.46 8.81
C ALA A 110 3.02 -47.33 8.91
N LEU A 111 2.35 -48.20 9.67
CA LEU A 111 0.90 -48.14 9.85
C LEU A 111 0.52 -47.00 10.78
N LEU A 112 1.23 -46.85 11.90
CA LEU A 112 1.01 -45.76 12.86
C LEU A 112 1.34 -44.40 12.23
N ASP A 113 2.43 -44.31 11.46
CA ASP A 113 2.81 -43.10 10.73
C ASP A 113 1.70 -42.65 9.77
N LYS A 114 1.09 -43.62 9.07
CA LYS A 114 -0.02 -43.35 8.14
C LYS A 114 -1.28 -42.87 8.87
N ILE A 115 -1.62 -43.47 10.01
CA ILE A 115 -2.77 -43.06 10.83
C ILE A 115 -2.56 -41.63 11.36
N ARG A 116 -1.40 -41.36 11.97
CA ARG A 116 -1.07 -40.03 12.52
C ARG A 116 -1.06 -38.95 11.44
N PHE A 117 -0.49 -39.24 10.27
CA PHE A 117 -0.49 -38.29 9.17
C PHE A 117 -1.91 -37.98 8.68
N ARG A 118 -2.81 -38.97 8.64
CA ARG A 118 -4.22 -38.76 8.27
C ARG A 118 -4.95 -37.80 9.22
N GLU A 119 -4.60 -37.81 10.51
CA GLU A 119 -5.17 -36.89 11.50
C GLU A 119 -4.60 -35.46 11.38
N VAL A 120 -3.34 -35.33 10.95
CA VAL A 120 -2.68 -34.02 10.77
C VAL A 120 -2.97 -33.40 9.41
N ALA A 121 -3.23 -34.20 8.37
CA ALA A 121 -3.43 -33.72 7.01
C ALA A 121 -4.49 -32.61 6.90
N PRO A 122 -5.70 -32.71 7.49
CA PRO A 122 -6.68 -31.63 7.44
C PRO A 122 -6.18 -30.31 8.04
N LYS A 123 -5.39 -30.37 9.11
CA LYS A 123 -4.78 -29.20 9.76
C LYS A 123 -3.69 -28.58 8.90
N LEU A 124 -2.88 -29.40 8.21
CA LEU A 124 -1.92 -28.89 7.23
C LEU A 124 -2.64 -28.17 6.08
N VAL A 125 -3.72 -28.76 5.55
CA VAL A 125 -4.53 -28.10 4.51
C VAL A 125 -5.08 -26.76 5.02
N GLN A 126 -5.55 -26.70 6.27
CA GLN A 126 -6.01 -25.46 6.88
C GLN A 126 -4.90 -24.40 6.92
N LEU A 127 -3.71 -24.73 7.42
CA LEU A 127 -2.57 -23.80 7.47
C LEU A 127 -2.18 -23.29 6.07
N LEU A 128 -2.10 -24.19 5.09
CA LEU A 128 -1.77 -23.82 3.71
C LEU A 128 -2.89 -22.99 3.07
N THR A 129 -4.15 -23.22 3.43
CA THR A 129 -5.28 -22.38 2.99
C THR A 129 -5.14 -20.98 3.55
N GLU A 130 -4.88 -20.84 4.85
CA GLU A 130 -4.63 -19.54 5.50
C GLU A 130 -3.45 -18.81 4.85
N TRP A 131 -2.37 -19.52 4.51
CA TRP A 131 -1.21 -18.92 3.83
C TRP A 131 -1.55 -18.46 2.40
N THR A 132 -2.17 -19.33 1.58
CA THR A 132 -2.52 -19.01 0.19
C THR A 132 -3.57 -17.90 0.07
N GLU A 133 -4.49 -17.79 1.04
CA GLU A 133 -5.49 -16.73 1.08
C GLU A 133 -4.93 -15.41 1.62
N THR A 134 -3.99 -15.44 2.56
CA THR A 134 -3.43 -14.22 3.16
C THR A 134 -2.30 -13.63 2.31
N PHE A 135 -1.39 -14.48 1.81
CA PHE A 135 -0.17 -14.10 1.08
C PHE A 135 -0.08 -14.78 -0.30
N PRO A 136 -1.06 -14.57 -1.19
CA PRO A 136 -1.10 -15.25 -2.49
C PRO A 136 0.16 -14.97 -3.32
N TYR A 137 0.76 -13.78 -3.21
CA TYR A 137 1.92 -13.39 -3.99
C TYR A 137 3.18 -14.22 -3.70
N ASP A 138 3.32 -14.83 -2.52
CA ASP A 138 4.44 -15.74 -2.23
C ASP A 138 4.47 -16.91 -3.24
N PHE A 139 3.30 -17.34 -3.71
CA PHE A 139 3.14 -18.45 -4.64
C PHE A 139 3.35 -18.07 -6.11
N ARG A 140 3.83 -16.84 -6.39
CA ARG A 140 4.44 -16.52 -7.69
C ARG A 140 5.85 -17.11 -7.82
N ASP A 141 6.49 -17.45 -6.70
CA ASP A 141 7.77 -18.16 -6.70
C ASP A 141 7.56 -19.63 -7.09
N GLU A 142 8.26 -20.07 -8.13
CA GLU A 142 8.19 -21.46 -8.62
C GLU A 142 8.59 -22.48 -7.55
N ARG A 143 9.45 -22.12 -6.59
CA ARG A 143 9.84 -23.00 -5.47
C ARG A 143 8.70 -23.19 -4.48
N MET A 144 7.93 -22.13 -4.20
CA MET A 144 6.71 -22.21 -3.37
C MET A 144 5.68 -23.13 -4.02
N MET A 145 5.41 -22.95 -5.32
CA MET A 145 4.46 -23.78 -6.05
C MET A 145 4.91 -25.24 -6.18
N ARG A 146 6.21 -25.50 -6.38
CA ARG A 146 6.76 -26.85 -6.37
C ARG A 146 6.54 -27.54 -5.02
N CYS A 147 6.91 -26.87 -3.91
CA CYS A 147 6.71 -27.44 -2.58
C CYS A 147 5.23 -27.72 -2.28
N LEU A 148 4.33 -26.84 -2.71
CA LEU A 148 2.88 -27.04 -2.57
C LEU A 148 2.39 -28.26 -3.37
N ASN A 149 2.87 -28.43 -4.60
CA ASN A 149 2.53 -29.58 -5.45
C ASN A 149 3.06 -30.90 -4.88
N ASP A 150 4.31 -30.91 -4.41
CA ASP A 150 4.94 -32.08 -3.80
C ASP A 150 4.16 -32.50 -2.54
N MET A 151 3.77 -31.54 -1.70
CA MET A 151 2.95 -31.81 -0.52
C MET A 151 1.55 -32.31 -0.91
N THR A 152 0.95 -31.75 -1.96
CA THR A 152 -0.35 -32.22 -2.47
C THR A 152 -0.30 -33.69 -2.91
N GLN A 153 0.79 -34.09 -3.59
CA GLN A 153 1.02 -35.48 -3.97
C GLN A 153 1.27 -36.39 -2.77
N HIS A 154 1.95 -35.88 -1.73
CA HIS A 154 2.14 -36.62 -0.49
C HIS A 154 0.82 -36.89 0.23
N VAL A 155 -0.03 -35.86 0.38
CA VAL A 155 -1.37 -35.97 0.97
C VAL A 155 -2.27 -36.95 0.21
N ALA A 156 -2.18 -36.98 -1.13
CA ALA A 156 -2.95 -37.93 -1.96
C ALA A 156 -2.73 -39.40 -1.61
N ARG A 157 -1.56 -39.75 -1.06
CA ARG A 157 -1.22 -41.13 -0.65
C ARG A 157 -1.78 -41.49 0.73
N GLY A 158 -2.11 -40.49 1.54
CA GLY A 158 -2.50 -40.64 2.95
C GLY A 158 -3.99 -40.39 3.23
N ASP A 159 -4.59 -39.37 2.63
CA ASP A 159 -5.98 -38.96 2.87
C ASP A 159 -6.64 -38.33 1.63
N GLU A 160 -7.66 -38.99 1.09
CA GLU A 160 -8.35 -38.55 -0.13
C GLU A 160 -9.12 -37.23 0.07
N TYR A 161 -9.73 -37.05 1.25
CA TYR A 161 -10.50 -35.84 1.56
C TYR A 161 -9.60 -34.59 1.59
N SER A 162 -8.48 -34.65 2.32
CA SER A 162 -7.49 -33.58 2.40
C SER A 162 -6.84 -33.31 1.04
N TRP A 163 -6.61 -34.36 0.22
CA TRP A 163 -6.09 -34.18 -1.14
C TRP A 163 -7.06 -33.39 -2.03
N ARG A 164 -8.36 -33.72 -2.02
CA ARG A 164 -9.38 -32.95 -2.75
C ARG A 164 -9.43 -31.50 -2.27
N ALA A 165 -9.32 -31.27 -0.96
CA ALA A 165 -9.26 -29.92 -0.39
C ALA A 165 -8.01 -29.14 -0.85
N MET A 166 -6.83 -29.78 -0.87
CA MET A 166 -5.58 -29.20 -1.40
C MET A 166 -5.71 -28.82 -2.89
N GLN A 167 -6.34 -29.67 -3.69
CA GLN A 167 -6.61 -29.38 -5.10
C GLN A 167 -7.52 -28.17 -5.27
N GLN A 168 -8.62 -28.10 -4.51
CA GLN A 168 -9.53 -26.95 -4.55
C GLN A 168 -8.85 -25.65 -4.12
N MET A 169 -8.06 -25.69 -3.03
CA MET A 169 -7.26 -24.56 -2.56
C MET A 169 -6.28 -24.09 -3.65
N THR A 170 -5.54 -25.02 -4.27
CA THR A 170 -4.58 -24.70 -5.35
C THR A 170 -5.29 -24.07 -6.56
N GLN A 171 -6.47 -24.57 -6.94
CA GLN A 171 -7.27 -23.97 -8.02
C GLN A 171 -7.74 -22.54 -7.67
N ARG A 172 -8.16 -22.29 -6.43
CA ARG A 172 -8.53 -20.94 -5.97
C ARG A 172 -7.33 -20.00 -6.02
N LEU A 173 -6.17 -20.46 -5.56
CA LEU A 173 -4.92 -19.71 -5.61
C LEU A 173 -4.56 -19.32 -7.04
N ILE A 174 -4.58 -20.26 -7.99
CA ILE A 174 -4.25 -19.99 -9.41
C ILE A 174 -5.20 -18.94 -10.00
N LYS A 175 -6.51 -19.07 -9.76
CA LYS A 175 -7.50 -18.07 -10.19
C LYS A 175 -7.20 -16.69 -9.61
N ARG A 176 -6.87 -16.63 -8.31
CA ARG A 176 -6.51 -15.38 -7.64
C ARG A 176 -5.23 -14.77 -8.23
N LEU A 177 -4.17 -15.56 -8.39
CA LEU A 177 -2.91 -15.10 -8.99
C LEU A 177 -3.11 -14.55 -10.41
N SER A 178 -3.97 -15.20 -11.21
CA SER A 178 -4.35 -14.70 -12.54
C SER A 178 -5.05 -13.35 -12.47
N ALA A 179 -6.02 -13.18 -11.56
CA ALA A 179 -6.72 -11.91 -11.38
C ALA A 179 -5.77 -10.78 -10.93
N LEU A 180 -4.85 -11.10 -10.00
CA LEU A 180 -3.81 -10.15 -9.55
C LEU A 180 -2.89 -9.74 -10.72
N GLY A 181 -2.48 -10.69 -11.56
CA GLY A 181 -1.65 -10.39 -12.74
C GLY A 181 -2.36 -9.50 -13.77
N GLN A 182 -3.63 -9.80 -14.09
CA GLN A 182 -4.44 -9.00 -15.01
C GLN A 182 -4.61 -7.55 -14.52
N TYR A 183 -4.80 -7.38 -13.21
CA TYR A 183 -4.90 -6.05 -12.61
C TYR A 183 -3.60 -5.25 -12.73
N GLU A 184 -2.45 -5.86 -12.39
CA GLU A 184 -1.15 -5.21 -12.50
C GLU A 184 -0.84 -4.77 -13.95
N GLU A 185 -1.21 -5.60 -14.93
CA GLU A 185 -1.12 -5.27 -16.36
C GLU A 185 -2.03 -4.10 -16.73
N ALA A 186 -3.29 -4.10 -16.27
CA ALA A 186 -4.24 -3.03 -16.52
C ALA A 186 -3.78 -1.70 -15.93
N VAL A 187 -3.30 -1.69 -14.68
CA VAL A 187 -2.74 -0.49 -14.03
C VAL A 187 -1.52 0.02 -14.79
N SER A 188 -0.62 -0.89 -15.19
CA SER A 188 0.57 -0.53 -15.97
C SER A 188 0.21 0.09 -17.32
N ALA A 189 -0.79 -0.47 -18.01
CA ALA A 189 -1.29 0.07 -19.28
C ALA A 189 -1.93 1.45 -19.10
N LEU A 190 -2.76 1.65 -18.07
CA LEU A 190 -3.35 2.96 -17.77
C LEU A 190 -2.28 4.01 -17.42
N SER A 191 -1.25 3.63 -16.66
CA SER A 191 -0.12 4.51 -16.38
C SER A 191 0.66 4.86 -17.65
N ALA A 192 0.85 3.91 -18.57
CA ALA A 192 1.47 4.18 -19.87
C ALA A 192 0.64 5.16 -20.70
N VAL A 193 -0.67 4.96 -20.81
CA VAL A 193 -1.59 5.88 -21.51
C VAL A 193 -1.56 7.29 -20.89
N ALA A 194 -1.50 7.40 -19.56
CA ALA A 194 -1.38 8.69 -18.89
C ALA A 194 -0.02 9.39 -19.14
N MET A 195 1.04 8.62 -19.40
CA MET A 195 2.39 9.10 -19.68
C MET A 195 2.66 9.34 -21.16
N GLU A 196 1.90 8.71 -22.06
CA GLU A 196 2.02 8.91 -23.50
C GLU A 196 1.83 10.38 -23.83
N ARG A 197 2.96 11.07 -24.07
CA ARG A 197 2.99 12.46 -24.48
C ARG A 197 2.29 12.58 -25.82
N PRO A 198 1.14 13.26 -25.90
CA PRO A 198 0.77 13.82 -27.17
C PRO A 198 1.72 15.01 -27.36
N ALA A 199 2.50 15.01 -28.43
CA ALA A 199 2.99 16.25 -29.05
C ALA A 199 1.85 17.30 -29.26
N SER A 200 0.60 16.89 -29.03
CA SER A 200 -0.64 17.65 -29.06
C SER A 200 -1.13 18.28 -27.74
N LEU A 201 -0.40 18.30 -26.60
CA LEU A 201 -0.82 19.19 -25.48
C LEU A 201 -0.95 20.64 -25.99
N LYS A 202 -0.05 21.06 -26.89
CA LYS A 202 -0.13 22.34 -27.62
C LYS A 202 -1.18 22.33 -28.75
N GLY A 203 -1.34 21.22 -29.48
CA GLY A 203 -2.35 21.09 -30.54
C GLY A 203 -3.79 21.18 -30.02
N ARG A 204 -4.07 20.66 -28.82
CA ARG A 204 -5.39 20.71 -28.18
C ARG A 204 -5.63 21.98 -27.34
N GLN A 205 -4.59 22.60 -26.80
CA GLN A 205 -4.69 23.95 -26.22
C GLN A 205 -4.97 25.01 -27.29
N ALA A 206 -4.41 24.87 -28.49
CA ALA A 206 -4.73 25.74 -29.64
C ALA A 206 -6.11 25.47 -30.26
N ALA A 207 -6.70 24.28 -30.03
CA ALA A 207 -7.99 23.87 -30.58
C ALA A 207 -9.18 23.92 -29.60
N GLY A 208 -8.99 24.38 -28.35
CA GLY A 208 -10.11 24.52 -27.38
C GLY A 208 -10.82 23.21 -26.99
N GLN A 209 -10.19 22.04 -27.17
CA GLN A 209 -10.85 20.73 -27.11
C GLN A 209 -10.60 19.90 -25.84
N ARG A 210 -9.76 20.33 -24.89
CA ARG A 210 -9.67 19.65 -23.58
C ARG A 210 -10.60 20.37 -22.60
N GLY A 211 -11.69 19.70 -22.24
CA GLY A 211 -12.54 20.11 -21.12
C GLY A 211 -11.79 19.96 -19.79
N ASP A 212 -12.09 20.85 -18.85
CA ASP A 212 -11.57 20.79 -17.47
C ASP A 212 -12.32 19.74 -16.63
N VAL A 213 -11.87 19.51 -15.40
CA VAL A 213 -12.48 18.55 -14.48
C VAL A 213 -13.99 18.77 -14.30
N MET A 214 -14.44 20.04 -14.30
CA MET A 214 -15.85 20.39 -14.13
C MET A 214 -16.68 20.02 -15.36
N SER A 215 -16.08 19.93 -16.55
CA SER A 215 -16.74 19.40 -17.74
C SER A 215 -16.89 17.87 -17.72
N ALA A 216 -16.00 17.17 -17.00
CA ALA A 216 -16.09 15.74 -16.81
C ALA A 216 -17.07 15.37 -15.67
N CYS A 217 -17.08 16.17 -14.60
CA CYS A 217 -17.94 16.02 -13.43
C CYS A 217 -18.11 17.40 -12.76
N ASP A 218 -19.31 17.95 -12.76
CA ASP A 218 -19.65 19.22 -12.13
C ASP A 218 -20.11 19.08 -10.66
N ASP A 219 -20.35 17.84 -10.21
CA ASP A 219 -20.71 17.52 -8.83
C ASP A 219 -19.47 17.08 -8.00
N PRO A 220 -19.08 17.83 -6.95
CA PRO A 220 -17.94 17.47 -6.10
C PRO A 220 -18.16 16.18 -5.30
N PHE A 221 -19.40 15.86 -4.92
CA PHE A 221 -19.73 14.63 -4.19
C PHE A 221 -19.48 13.41 -5.08
N VAL A 222 -19.97 13.45 -6.32
CA VAL A 222 -19.75 12.38 -7.29
C VAL A 222 -18.26 12.19 -7.56
N LEU A 223 -17.49 13.26 -7.72
CA LEU A 223 -16.05 13.14 -7.96
C LEU A 223 -15.33 12.50 -6.76
N ALA A 224 -15.67 12.88 -5.52
CA ALA A 224 -15.11 12.27 -4.31
C ALA A 224 -15.44 10.76 -4.21
N GLN A 225 -16.66 10.37 -4.61
CA GLN A 225 -17.05 8.95 -4.70
C GLN A 225 -16.22 8.20 -5.76
N GLN A 226 -15.99 8.80 -6.94
CA GLN A 226 -15.16 8.17 -7.97
C GLN A 226 -13.68 8.08 -7.56
N LEU A 227 -13.14 9.07 -6.85
CA LEU A 227 -11.81 8.98 -6.24
C LEU A 227 -11.75 7.81 -5.24
N THR A 228 -12.78 7.68 -4.41
CA THR A 228 -12.89 6.59 -3.43
C THR A 228 -12.95 5.20 -4.09
N HIS A 229 -13.62 5.07 -5.24
CA HIS A 229 -13.56 3.86 -6.07
C HIS A 229 -12.12 3.50 -6.45
N ILE A 230 -11.34 4.46 -6.96
CA ILE A 230 -9.96 4.22 -7.39
C ILE A 230 -9.09 3.84 -6.19
N GLU A 231 -9.27 4.51 -5.05
CA GLU A 231 -8.51 4.22 -3.83
C GLU A 231 -8.79 2.80 -3.32
N LEU A 232 -10.06 2.43 -3.12
CA LEU A 232 -10.44 1.10 -2.63
C LEU A 232 -10.04 -0.03 -3.59
N ASP A 233 -10.21 0.19 -4.90
CA ASP A 233 -9.76 -0.76 -5.92
C ASP A 233 -8.26 -0.99 -5.76
N ARG A 234 -7.43 0.07 -5.74
CA ARG A 234 -5.97 -0.07 -5.59
C ARG A 234 -5.54 -0.69 -4.26
N LEU A 235 -6.18 -0.32 -3.15
CA LEU A 235 -5.88 -0.87 -1.83
C LEU A 235 -6.12 -2.39 -1.77
N SER A 236 -7.18 -2.88 -2.43
CA SER A 236 -7.55 -4.30 -2.41
C SER A 236 -6.47 -5.22 -3.00
N PHE A 237 -5.58 -4.68 -3.85
CA PHE A 237 -4.48 -5.43 -4.48
C PHE A 237 -3.16 -5.35 -3.71
N ILE A 238 -3.00 -4.46 -2.73
CA ILE A 238 -1.78 -4.35 -1.92
C ILE A 238 -1.68 -5.56 -0.98
N GLY A 239 -0.65 -6.39 -1.15
CA GLY A 239 -0.38 -7.53 -0.29
C GLY A 239 0.12 -7.10 1.10
N PRO A 240 -0.30 -7.76 2.21
CA PRO A 240 0.22 -7.45 3.54
C PRO A 240 1.75 -7.61 3.64
N GLU A 241 2.31 -8.54 2.87
CA GLU A 241 3.75 -8.75 2.78
C GLU A 241 4.50 -7.56 2.17
N GLU A 242 3.86 -6.74 1.32
CA GLU A 242 4.50 -5.57 0.70
C GLU A 242 4.98 -4.57 1.78
N PHE A 243 4.23 -4.42 2.88
CA PHE A 243 4.61 -3.56 4.01
C PHE A 243 5.87 -4.02 4.76
N ILE A 244 6.12 -5.32 4.80
CA ILE A 244 7.33 -5.86 5.43
C ILE A 244 8.48 -5.88 4.43
N GLN A 245 8.19 -6.23 3.17
CA GLN A 245 9.19 -6.28 2.10
C GLN A 245 9.83 -4.93 1.79
N THR A 246 9.13 -3.80 2.03
CA THR A 246 9.75 -2.46 1.95
C THR A 246 10.93 -2.28 2.88
N PHE A 247 11.01 -3.06 3.96
CA PHE A 247 12.02 -2.95 5.02
C PHE A 247 12.87 -4.21 5.18
N ALA A 248 12.45 -5.34 4.61
CA ALA A 248 13.17 -6.60 4.65
C ALA A 248 14.54 -6.48 3.96
N MET A 249 15.50 -7.24 4.48
CA MET A 249 16.94 -7.12 4.24
C MET A 249 17.32 -6.67 2.82
N LYS A 250 18.00 -5.52 2.78
CA LYS A 250 19.00 -5.21 1.74
C LYS A 250 20.23 -6.02 2.11
N ASP A 251 20.52 -7.06 1.35
CA ASP A 251 21.79 -7.74 1.51
C ASP A 251 22.93 -6.80 1.04
N PRO A 252 23.88 -6.40 1.90
CA PRO A 252 25.00 -5.55 1.49
C PRO A 252 26.01 -6.27 0.58
N LEU A 253 25.95 -7.61 0.49
CA LEU A 253 26.95 -8.43 -0.20
C LEU A 253 26.58 -8.83 -1.64
N GLU A 254 25.38 -8.53 -2.12
CA GLU A 254 24.99 -8.84 -3.50
C GLU A 254 25.40 -7.74 -4.48
N ASN A 255 26.70 -7.70 -4.76
CA ASN A 255 27.30 -7.02 -5.92
C ASN A 255 27.06 -7.77 -7.25
N HIS A 256 26.00 -8.57 -7.37
CA HIS A 256 25.58 -9.17 -8.63
C HIS A 256 24.46 -8.34 -9.27
N LYS A 257 24.88 -7.46 -10.18
CA LYS A 257 24.03 -6.92 -11.25
C LYS A 257 23.35 -8.09 -11.97
N GLY A 258 22.12 -8.43 -11.62
CA GLY A 258 21.30 -9.34 -12.42
C GLY A 258 20.16 -10.11 -11.74
N PHE A 259 20.23 -10.44 -10.45
CA PHE A 259 19.29 -11.44 -9.87
C PHE A 259 18.20 -10.90 -8.95
N PHE A 260 18.37 -9.71 -8.37
CA PHE A 260 17.24 -8.95 -7.81
C PHE A 260 16.56 -8.13 -8.91
N ARG A 261 15.80 -8.79 -9.79
CA ARG A 261 14.67 -8.09 -10.44
C ARG A 261 13.84 -7.55 -9.29
N LYS A 262 13.82 -6.21 -9.11
CA LYS A 262 12.95 -5.42 -8.22
C LYS A 262 12.01 -6.33 -7.41
N ARG A 263 12.25 -6.55 -6.11
CA ARG A 263 11.20 -7.07 -5.22
C ARG A 263 10.02 -6.11 -5.43
N LYS A 264 9.03 -6.54 -6.21
CA LYS A 264 8.00 -5.65 -6.74
C LYS A 264 7.01 -5.42 -5.62
N THR A 265 7.24 -4.39 -4.81
CA THR A 265 6.15 -3.71 -4.11
C THR A 265 5.34 -2.92 -5.14
N SER A 266 4.90 -3.59 -6.21
CA SER A 266 4.36 -2.95 -7.41
C SER A 266 3.03 -2.28 -7.13
N ASN A 267 2.21 -2.87 -6.26
CA ASN A 267 0.93 -2.29 -5.89
C ASN A 267 1.15 -1.13 -4.92
N LEU A 268 2.06 -1.28 -3.95
CA LEU A 268 2.45 -0.18 -3.07
C LEU A 268 3.01 1.01 -3.85
N GLU A 269 3.94 0.78 -4.78
CA GLU A 269 4.50 1.81 -5.66
C GLU A 269 3.43 2.42 -6.56
N ALA A 270 2.56 1.60 -7.16
CA ALA A 270 1.45 2.09 -7.98
C ALA A 270 0.46 2.95 -7.18
N TYR A 271 0.23 2.64 -5.91
CA TYR A 271 -0.62 3.42 -5.02
C TYR A 271 0.01 4.76 -4.63
N ILE A 272 1.32 4.78 -4.34
CA ILE A 272 2.08 6.02 -4.14
C ILE A 272 2.07 6.88 -5.42
N ASN A 273 2.25 6.25 -6.58
CA ASN A 273 2.20 6.94 -7.87
C ASN A 273 0.81 7.52 -8.15
N TRP A 274 -0.26 6.85 -7.71
CA TRP A 274 -1.62 7.39 -7.79
C TRP A 274 -1.79 8.66 -6.95
N PHE A 275 -1.35 8.64 -5.68
CA PHE A 275 -1.37 9.83 -4.82
C PHE A 275 -0.68 11.02 -5.49
N ASN A 276 0.55 10.81 -5.98
CA ASN A 276 1.31 11.85 -6.68
C ASN A 276 0.58 12.33 -7.91
N ARG A 277 0.11 11.41 -8.75
CA ARG A 277 -0.64 11.72 -9.96
C ARG A 277 -1.87 12.58 -9.65
N LEU A 278 -2.63 12.26 -8.60
CA LEU A 278 -3.80 13.03 -8.20
C LEU A 278 -3.39 14.45 -7.78
N SER A 279 -2.33 14.62 -7.00
CA SER A 279 -1.80 15.95 -6.65
C SER A 279 -1.40 16.77 -7.88
N TYR A 280 -0.68 16.16 -8.83
CA TYR A 280 -0.31 16.82 -10.09
C TYR A 280 -1.52 17.09 -11.00
N LEU A 281 -2.54 16.22 -10.99
CA LEU A 281 -3.79 16.46 -11.72
C LEU A 281 -4.50 17.69 -11.19
N VAL A 282 -4.69 17.80 -9.87
CA VAL A 282 -5.29 18.98 -9.22
C VAL A 282 -4.53 20.26 -9.60
N ALA A 283 -3.21 20.26 -9.48
CA ALA A 283 -2.39 21.41 -9.86
C ALA A 283 -2.50 21.74 -11.37
N THR A 284 -2.55 20.72 -12.22
CA THR A 284 -2.71 20.88 -13.67
C THR A 284 -4.05 21.52 -14.01
N GLU A 285 -5.15 21.02 -13.45
CA GLU A 285 -6.50 21.53 -13.67
C GLU A 285 -6.66 22.98 -13.18
N ILE A 286 -5.94 23.38 -12.13
CA ILE A 286 -5.93 24.78 -11.65
C ILE A 286 -5.06 25.69 -12.53
N CYS A 287 -3.89 25.23 -12.98
CA CYS A 287 -2.96 26.05 -13.75
C CYS A 287 -3.30 26.14 -15.25
N MET A 288 -4.10 25.23 -15.80
CA MET A 288 -4.42 25.18 -17.22
C MET A 288 -5.37 26.30 -17.71
N PRO A 289 -6.42 26.70 -16.98
CA PRO A 289 -7.36 27.72 -17.45
C PRO A 289 -6.73 29.11 -17.52
N VAL A 290 -6.82 29.72 -18.70
CA VAL A 290 -6.33 31.09 -18.95
C VAL A 290 -7.12 32.12 -18.12
N LYS A 291 -8.44 31.92 -17.97
CA LYS A 291 -9.32 32.86 -17.28
C LYS A 291 -9.24 32.67 -15.75
N LYS A 292 -8.84 33.73 -15.05
CA LYS A 292 -8.77 33.79 -13.58
C LYS A 292 -10.05 33.33 -12.87
N LYS A 293 -11.22 33.76 -13.36
CA LYS A 293 -12.52 33.37 -12.79
C LYS A 293 -12.75 31.84 -12.87
N GLN A 294 -12.28 31.19 -13.94
CA GLN A 294 -12.40 29.75 -14.09
C GLN A 294 -11.46 29.01 -13.14
N ARG A 295 -10.22 29.48 -12.99
CA ARG A 295 -9.28 28.92 -11.99
C ARG A 295 -9.83 28.98 -10.57
N ALA A 296 -10.42 30.12 -10.17
CA ALA A 296 -11.02 30.26 -8.85
C ALA A 296 -12.15 29.24 -8.62
N ARG A 297 -13.02 29.03 -9.61
CA ARG A 297 -14.08 28.00 -9.54
C ARG A 297 -13.54 26.59 -9.41
N ILE A 298 -12.47 26.26 -10.13
CA ILE A 298 -11.84 24.93 -10.04
C ILE A 298 -11.19 24.72 -8.67
N ILE A 299 -10.60 25.76 -8.07
CA ILE A 299 -10.10 25.70 -6.69
C ILE A 299 -11.26 25.45 -5.72
N GLU A 300 -12.34 26.23 -5.78
CA GLU A 300 -13.52 26.04 -4.93
C GLU A 300 -14.11 24.62 -5.09
N PHE A 301 -14.21 24.14 -6.32
CA PHE A 301 -14.67 22.78 -6.61
C PHE A 301 -13.78 21.72 -5.95
N PHE A 302 -12.45 21.83 -6.04
CA PHE A 302 -11.56 20.87 -5.37
C PHE A 302 -11.57 20.99 -3.84
N ILE A 303 -11.85 22.17 -3.27
CA ILE A 303 -12.08 22.34 -1.84
C ILE A 303 -13.31 21.53 -1.40
N ASP A 304 -14.40 21.61 -2.16
CA ASP A 304 -15.62 20.83 -1.86
C ASP A 304 -15.38 19.32 -2.05
N VAL A 305 -14.64 18.90 -3.09
CA VAL A 305 -14.24 17.49 -3.27
C VAL A 305 -13.38 17.00 -2.10
N ALA A 306 -12.44 17.82 -1.62
CA ALA A 306 -11.59 17.48 -0.48
C ALA A 306 -12.42 17.35 0.80
N GLN A 307 -13.38 18.25 1.04
CA GLN A 307 -14.31 18.15 2.16
C GLN A 307 -15.10 16.84 2.10
N GLU A 308 -15.57 16.42 0.93
CA GLU A 308 -16.27 15.15 0.82
C GLU A 308 -15.36 13.92 0.96
N CYS A 309 -14.11 14.01 0.51
CA CYS A 309 -13.12 12.98 0.82
C CYS A 309 -12.95 12.84 2.36
N PHE A 310 -12.91 13.95 3.11
CA PHE A 310 -12.87 13.90 4.58
C PHE A 310 -14.12 13.23 5.17
N ASN A 311 -15.32 13.60 4.70
CA ASN A 311 -16.59 13.06 5.20
C ASN A 311 -16.73 11.55 4.94
N ILE A 312 -16.29 11.09 3.77
CA ILE A 312 -16.29 9.66 3.39
C ILE A 312 -15.28 8.85 4.23
N GLY A 313 -14.25 9.49 4.79
CA GLY A 313 -13.10 8.80 5.40
C GLY A 313 -11.98 8.49 4.40
N ASN A 314 -11.97 9.17 3.25
CA ASN A 314 -10.92 9.12 2.25
C ASN A 314 -9.82 10.15 2.50
N PHE A 315 -8.98 9.88 3.51
CA PHE A 315 -7.91 10.79 3.91
C PHE A 315 -6.74 10.84 2.91
N ASN A 316 -6.53 9.78 2.11
CA ASN A 316 -5.46 9.76 1.11
C ASN A 316 -5.73 10.73 -0.04
N SER A 317 -6.94 10.68 -0.63
CA SER A 317 -7.33 11.61 -1.70
C SER A 317 -7.45 13.05 -1.17
N LEU A 318 -7.99 13.25 0.04
CA LEU A 318 -7.99 14.55 0.71
C LEU A 318 -6.58 15.14 0.76
N MET A 319 -5.61 14.38 1.26
CA MET A 319 -4.23 14.84 1.38
C MET A 319 -3.58 15.08 0.02
N ALA A 320 -3.91 14.27 -0.99
CA ALA A 320 -3.41 14.46 -2.36
C ALA A 320 -3.93 15.77 -2.97
N ILE A 321 -5.20 16.11 -2.73
CA ILE A 321 -5.84 17.35 -3.20
C ILE A 321 -5.23 18.58 -2.52
N ILE A 322 -5.08 18.55 -1.18
CA ILE A 322 -4.38 19.60 -0.42
C ILE A 322 -2.95 19.77 -0.94
N THR A 323 -2.24 18.67 -1.15
CA THR A 323 -0.87 18.68 -1.67
C THR A 323 -0.78 19.34 -3.05
N GLY A 324 -1.74 19.08 -3.94
CA GLY A 324 -1.83 19.70 -5.26
C GLY A 324 -2.04 21.21 -5.19
N MET A 325 -2.96 21.68 -4.34
CA MET A 325 -3.20 23.10 -4.12
C MET A 325 -2.03 23.83 -3.46
N ASN A 326 -1.26 23.13 -2.63
CA ASN A 326 -0.08 23.66 -1.95
C ASN A 326 1.22 23.59 -2.77
N MET A 327 1.18 23.07 -4.00
CA MET A 327 2.35 23.15 -4.89
C MET A 327 2.68 24.61 -5.20
N SER A 328 3.97 24.94 -5.28
CA SER A 328 4.44 26.31 -5.52
C SER A 328 3.78 27.00 -6.75
N PRO A 329 3.61 26.33 -7.91
CA PRO A 329 2.91 26.89 -9.06
C PRO A 329 1.46 27.33 -8.79
N VAL A 330 0.77 26.67 -7.87
CA VAL A 330 -0.63 26.98 -7.51
C VAL A 330 -0.66 28.03 -6.40
N ALA A 331 0.11 27.83 -5.33
CA ALA A 331 0.16 28.72 -4.17
C ALA A 331 0.56 30.17 -4.52
N ARG A 332 1.34 30.36 -5.59
CA ARG A 332 1.76 31.70 -6.06
C ARG A 332 0.69 32.50 -6.81
N LEU A 333 -0.46 31.90 -7.18
CA LEU A 333 -1.52 32.57 -7.96
C LEU A 333 -2.37 33.53 -7.09
N ARG A 334 -1.72 34.51 -6.44
CA ARG A 334 -2.32 35.39 -5.42
C ARG A 334 -3.58 36.10 -5.90
N LYS A 335 -3.64 36.50 -7.17
CA LYS A 335 -4.83 37.17 -7.72
C LYS A 335 -6.00 36.22 -7.94
N THR A 336 -5.72 34.93 -8.16
CA THR A 336 -6.74 33.88 -8.23
C THR A 336 -7.25 33.55 -6.82
N TRP A 337 -6.34 33.33 -5.86
CA TRP A 337 -6.69 33.04 -4.47
C TRP A 337 -7.53 34.13 -3.81
N SER A 338 -7.32 35.42 -4.16
CA SER A 338 -8.17 36.51 -3.65
C SER A 338 -9.62 36.51 -4.17
N LYS A 339 -9.99 35.54 -5.01
CA LYS A 339 -11.36 35.30 -5.50
C LYS A 339 -11.99 34.03 -4.94
N VAL A 340 -11.27 33.29 -4.10
CA VAL A 340 -11.71 32.02 -3.51
C VAL A 340 -12.02 32.26 -2.04
N ASN A 341 -13.10 31.68 -1.52
CA ASN A 341 -13.28 31.57 -0.09
C ASN A 341 -12.37 30.44 0.45
N THR A 342 -11.38 30.79 1.27
CA THR A 342 -10.39 29.85 1.80
C THR A 342 -10.77 29.23 3.14
N ASP A 343 -11.87 29.63 3.79
CA ASP A 343 -12.24 29.18 5.14
C ASP A 343 -12.28 27.65 5.24
N LYS A 344 -12.96 26.99 4.29
CA LYS A 344 -13.03 25.52 4.24
C LYS A 344 -11.67 24.89 3.99
N PHE A 345 -10.85 25.50 3.13
CA PHE A 345 -9.52 24.98 2.80
C PHE A 345 -8.60 25.04 4.01
N GLU A 346 -8.58 26.15 4.74
CA GLU A 346 -7.77 26.33 5.95
C GLU A 346 -8.17 25.33 7.04
N ILE A 347 -9.46 25.03 7.20
CA ILE A 347 -9.95 23.98 8.10
C ILE A 347 -9.39 22.61 7.68
N LEU A 348 -9.47 22.26 6.40
CA LEU A 348 -8.97 20.99 5.88
C LEU A 348 -7.45 20.87 6.02
N GLU A 349 -6.70 21.95 5.79
CA GLU A 349 -5.26 22.01 6.04
C GLU A 349 -4.94 21.78 7.52
N HIS A 350 -5.69 22.41 8.43
CA HIS A 350 -5.53 22.20 9.86
C HIS A 350 -5.82 20.75 10.29
N GLN A 351 -6.80 20.09 9.68
CA GLN A 351 -7.08 18.67 9.94
C GLN A 351 -5.91 17.76 9.51
N MET A 352 -5.20 18.12 8.44
CA MET A 352 -4.08 17.36 7.88
C MET A 352 -2.70 17.90 8.28
N ASP A 353 -2.64 18.82 9.25
CA ASP A 353 -1.42 19.49 9.71
C ASP A 353 -0.38 18.45 10.23
N PRO A 354 0.92 18.57 9.89
CA PRO A 354 1.91 17.57 10.24
C PRO A 354 2.48 17.81 11.66
N SER A 355 2.11 18.92 12.32
CA SER A 355 2.59 19.26 13.65
C SER A 355 2.10 18.24 14.66
N SER A 356 2.86 18.08 15.74
CA SER A 356 2.58 17.10 16.79
C SER A 356 2.37 15.67 16.25
N ASN A 357 3.07 15.30 15.16
CA ASN A 357 2.93 14.01 14.50
C ASN A 357 1.51 13.73 13.99
N PHE A 358 0.90 14.72 13.34
CA PHE A 358 -0.42 14.62 12.72
C PHE A 358 -1.55 14.35 13.73
N THR A 359 -1.54 14.99 14.90
CA THR A 359 -2.54 14.74 15.97
C THR A 359 -3.99 14.88 15.51
N ASN A 360 -4.29 15.92 14.73
CA ASN A 360 -5.65 16.18 14.23
C ASN A 360 -6.12 15.06 13.29
N TYR A 361 -5.31 14.76 12.27
CA TYR A 361 -5.56 13.64 11.36
C TYR A 361 -5.71 12.32 12.11
N ARG A 362 -4.84 12.01 13.08
CA ARG A 362 -4.92 10.76 13.86
C ARG A 362 -6.22 10.69 14.66
N THR A 363 -6.72 11.82 15.14
CA THR A 363 -8.02 11.89 15.83
C THR A 363 -9.18 11.66 14.86
N ALA A 364 -9.13 12.27 13.68
CA ALA A 364 -10.11 12.01 12.62
C ALA A 364 -10.09 10.55 12.13
N LEU A 365 -8.91 9.96 11.98
CA LEU A 365 -8.74 8.55 11.61
C LEU A 365 -9.35 7.63 12.66
N ARG A 366 -9.05 7.83 13.96
CA ARG A 366 -9.68 7.05 15.04
C ARG A 366 -11.21 7.16 15.02
N GLY A 367 -11.73 8.36 14.79
CA GLY A 367 -13.17 8.56 14.60
C GLY A 367 -13.72 7.76 13.43
N ALA A 368 -13.03 7.75 12.28
CA ALA A 368 -13.43 6.95 11.12
C ALA A 368 -13.36 5.43 11.39
N THR A 369 -12.31 4.94 12.06
CA THR A 369 -12.20 3.54 12.47
C THR A 369 -13.37 3.14 13.36
N GLN A 370 -13.70 3.95 14.37
CA GLN A 370 -14.83 3.69 15.25
C GLN A 370 -16.17 3.67 14.50
N ARG A 371 -16.39 4.62 13.58
CA ARG A 371 -17.59 4.60 12.71
C ARG A 371 -17.69 3.33 11.89
N SER A 372 -16.57 2.83 11.36
CA SER A 372 -16.52 1.59 10.59
C SER A 372 -16.85 0.36 11.43
N GLU A 373 -16.40 0.32 12.69
CA GLU A 373 -16.69 -0.79 13.61
C GLU A 373 -18.18 -0.87 13.98
N THR A 374 -18.83 0.28 14.14
CA THR A 374 -20.26 0.37 14.49
C THR A 374 -21.16 0.63 13.28
N ALA A 375 -20.67 0.39 12.06
CA ALA A 375 -21.34 0.78 10.82
C ALA A 375 -22.68 0.06 10.63
N HIS A 376 -23.72 0.83 10.27
CA HIS A 376 -25.04 0.33 9.87
C HIS A 376 -25.22 0.31 8.34
N SER A 377 -24.30 0.93 7.61
CA SER A 377 -24.27 0.96 6.15
C SER A 377 -22.87 0.60 5.61
N SER A 378 -22.80 0.20 4.33
CA SER A 378 -21.51 -0.06 3.67
C SER A 378 -20.66 1.20 3.50
N GLN A 379 -21.28 2.38 3.46
CA GLN A 379 -20.58 3.66 3.35
C GLN A 379 -19.80 4.00 4.63
N GLU A 380 -20.38 3.74 5.80
CA GLU A 380 -19.72 4.01 7.09
C GLU A 380 -18.49 3.14 7.34
N LYS A 381 -18.35 2.03 6.60
CA LYS A 381 -17.19 1.13 6.67
C LYS A 381 -15.94 1.69 5.98
N ILE A 382 -16.06 2.75 5.18
CA ILE A 382 -14.95 3.27 4.39
C ILE A 382 -13.94 3.96 5.30
N VAL A 383 -12.72 3.45 5.30
CA VAL A 383 -11.55 4.10 5.91
C VAL A 383 -10.38 3.96 4.95
N ILE A 384 -9.91 5.07 4.40
CA ILE A 384 -8.71 5.11 3.56
C ILE A 384 -7.72 6.04 4.26
N PRO A 385 -6.69 5.49 4.95
CA PRO A 385 -5.75 6.28 5.72
C PRO A 385 -4.85 7.12 4.81
N PHE A 386 -4.26 8.19 5.36
CA PHE A 386 -3.14 8.85 4.70
C PHE A 386 -1.94 7.89 4.64
N PHE A 387 -1.78 7.29 3.48
CA PHE A 387 -1.01 6.05 3.34
C PHE A 387 0.48 6.23 3.53
N SER A 388 1.02 7.39 3.15
CA SER A 388 2.44 7.70 3.38
C SER A 388 2.78 7.75 4.87
N LEU A 389 1.86 8.23 5.72
CA LEU A 389 2.05 8.23 7.16
C LEU A 389 1.92 6.83 7.75
N LEU A 390 0.97 6.02 7.26
CA LEU A 390 0.86 4.61 7.65
C LEU A 390 2.16 3.83 7.37
N ILE A 391 2.73 3.93 6.16
CA ILE A 391 4.02 3.30 5.83
C ILE A 391 5.14 3.83 6.74
N LYS A 392 5.16 5.14 7.00
CA LYS A 392 6.15 5.77 7.88
C LYS A 392 6.06 5.22 9.31
N ASP A 393 4.87 5.03 9.84
CA ASP A 393 4.65 4.48 11.18
C ASP A 393 5.12 3.02 11.27
N ILE A 394 4.77 2.17 10.30
CA ILE A 394 5.22 0.77 10.23
C ILE A 394 6.75 0.71 10.08
N TYR A 395 7.35 1.61 9.29
CA TYR A 395 8.81 1.72 9.16
C TYR A 395 9.47 2.02 10.52
N PHE A 396 9.01 3.05 11.23
CA PHE A 396 9.60 3.44 12.50
C PHE A 396 9.38 2.39 13.59
N LEU A 397 8.25 1.70 13.58
CA LEU A 397 8.01 0.54 14.43
C LEU A 397 9.03 -0.58 14.16
N ASN A 398 9.31 -0.85 12.88
CA ASN A 398 10.34 -1.84 12.53
C ASN A 398 11.74 -1.39 12.96
N GLU A 399 12.14 -0.14 12.69
CA GLU A 399 13.48 0.34 13.01
C GLU A 399 13.68 0.60 14.51
N GLY A 400 12.62 0.89 15.25
CA GLY A 400 12.66 1.23 16.67
C GLY A 400 12.99 0.05 17.59
N CYS A 401 12.81 -1.19 17.12
CA CYS A 401 13.03 -2.39 17.92
C CYS A 401 13.91 -3.41 17.18
N ALA A 402 14.87 -4.01 17.88
CA ALA A 402 15.72 -5.06 17.31
C ALA A 402 14.90 -6.32 17.00
N SER A 403 15.05 -6.85 15.79
CA SER A 403 14.36 -8.09 15.37
C SER A 403 14.94 -9.36 16.01
N LYS A 404 16.20 -9.30 16.46
CA LYS A 404 16.87 -10.35 17.25
C LYS A 404 17.37 -9.77 18.57
N LEU A 405 17.12 -10.49 19.65
CA LEU A 405 17.58 -10.17 21.00
C LEU A 405 19.04 -10.63 21.20
N THR A 406 19.67 -10.20 22.30
CA THR A 406 21.07 -10.50 22.63
C THR A 406 21.34 -12.00 22.82
N ASN A 407 20.34 -12.78 23.22
CA ASN A 407 20.39 -14.23 23.33
C ASN A 407 20.17 -14.96 21.98
N GLY A 408 20.06 -14.22 20.87
CA GLY A 408 19.81 -14.77 19.53
C GLY A 408 18.34 -15.09 19.24
N HIS A 409 17.41 -14.92 20.20
CA HIS A 409 15.99 -15.12 19.98
C HIS A 409 15.42 -14.05 19.03
N ILE A 410 14.39 -14.42 18.28
CA ILE A 410 13.55 -13.49 17.55
C ILE A 410 12.66 -12.76 18.55
N ASN A 411 12.63 -11.43 18.47
CA ASN A 411 11.75 -10.59 19.28
C ASN A 411 10.32 -10.66 18.72
N PHE A 412 9.47 -11.47 19.33
CA PHE A 412 8.10 -11.70 18.88
C PHE A 412 7.13 -10.59 19.32
N GLU A 413 7.41 -9.86 20.41
CA GLU A 413 6.62 -8.67 20.79
C GLU A 413 6.64 -7.60 19.68
N LYS A 414 7.81 -7.39 19.07
CA LYS A 414 7.92 -6.53 17.88
C LYS A 414 7.04 -7.04 16.74
N LEU A 415 7.02 -8.35 16.50
CA LEU A 415 6.24 -8.94 15.42
C LEU A 415 4.73 -8.78 15.66
N TRP A 416 4.28 -8.91 16.91
CA TRP A 416 2.88 -8.64 17.29
C TRP A 416 2.46 -7.22 16.94
N GLU A 417 3.29 -6.22 17.27
CA GLU A 417 2.94 -4.83 16.98
C GLU A 417 2.94 -4.56 15.47
N LEU A 418 3.88 -5.13 14.70
CA LEU A 418 3.86 -5.05 13.23
C LEU A 418 2.60 -5.67 12.63
N ALA A 419 2.23 -6.87 13.11
CA ALA A 419 1.05 -7.59 12.66
C ALA A 419 -0.24 -6.82 13.00
N LYS A 420 -0.30 -6.17 14.15
CA LYS A 420 -1.45 -5.34 14.55
C LYS A 420 -1.69 -4.20 13.55
N GLN A 421 -0.64 -3.45 13.19
CA GLN A 421 -0.75 -2.34 12.22
C GLN A 421 -1.22 -2.83 10.84
N VAL A 422 -0.67 -3.97 10.37
CA VAL A 422 -1.06 -4.54 9.07
C VAL A 422 -2.47 -5.15 9.13
N SER A 423 -2.89 -5.73 10.26
CA SER A 423 -4.23 -6.30 10.41
C SER A 423 -5.32 -5.25 10.30
N GLU A 424 -5.11 -4.07 10.87
CA GLU A 424 -6.04 -2.94 10.75
C GLU A 424 -6.23 -2.54 9.27
N PHE A 425 -5.12 -2.44 8.53
CA PHE A 425 -5.14 -2.20 7.09
C PHE A 425 -5.91 -3.30 6.32
N LEU A 426 -5.74 -4.57 6.70
CA LEU A 426 -6.40 -5.69 6.05
C LEU A 426 -7.92 -5.65 6.19
N VAL A 427 -8.46 -5.02 7.24
CA VAL A 427 -9.91 -4.79 7.39
C VAL A 427 -10.36 -3.72 6.40
N TRP A 428 -9.66 -2.59 6.34
CA TRP A 428 -10.02 -1.46 5.48
C TRP A 428 -10.00 -1.80 3.99
N ARG A 429 -9.02 -2.58 3.53
CA ARG A 429 -8.90 -2.94 2.11
C ARG A 429 -10.01 -3.87 1.60
N GLN A 430 -10.78 -4.52 2.49
CA GLN A 430 -11.86 -5.45 2.11
C GLN A 430 -13.18 -4.75 1.81
N VAL A 431 -13.26 -3.44 2.05
CA VAL A 431 -14.48 -2.66 1.83
C VAL A 431 -14.73 -2.52 0.33
N ILE A 432 -15.88 -3.04 -0.12
CA ILE A 432 -16.36 -2.82 -1.48
C ILE A 432 -16.96 -1.42 -1.54
N CYS A 433 -16.54 -0.62 -2.51
CA CYS A 433 -17.04 0.74 -2.68
C CYS A 433 -18.57 0.72 -2.93
N PRO A 434 -19.38 1.39 -2.08
CA PRO A 434 -20.85 1.32 -2.16
C PRO A 434 -21.46 2.33 -3.14
N PHE A 435 -20.66 3.23 -3.70
CA PHE A 435 -21.13 4.27 -4.61
C PHE A 435 -21.31 3.75 -6.03
N ASP A 436 -22.16 4.40 -6.82
CA ASP A 436 -22.30 4.07 -8.24
C ASP A 436 -21.02 4.40 -9.02
N ARG A 437 -20.71 3.54 -9.98
CA ARG A 437 -19.49 3.63 -10.78
C ARG A 437 -19.75 4.42 -12.07
N ASP A 438 -19.15 5.60 -12.21
CA ASP A 438 -19.13 6.35 -13.47
C ASP A 438 -17.82 6.08 -14.23
N ARG A 439 -17.91 5.26 -15.29
CA ARG A 439 -16.75 4.87 -16.10
C ARG A 439 -16.09 6.05 -16.81
N ARG A 440 -16.84 7.09 -17.20
CA ARG A 440 -16.31 8.25 -17.92
C ARG A 440 -15.47 9.10 -16.98
N ILE A 441 -15.96 9.36 -15.77
CA ILE A 441 -15.22 10.13 -14.75
C ILE A 441 -13.97 9.36 -14.32
N LEU A 442 -14.09 8.05 -14.06
CA LEU A 442 -12.94 7.22 -13.71
C LEU A 442 -11.87 7.24 -14.81
N GLN A 443 -12.27 7.07 -16.07
CA GLN A 443 -11.35 7.13 -17.21
C GLN A 443 -10.65 8.49 -17.28
N TYR A 444 -11.37 9.58 -17.08
CA TYR A 444 -10.80 10.92 -17.02
C TYR A 444 -9.74 11.02 -15.91
N LEU A 445 -10.08 10.65 -14.68
CA LEU A 445 -9.18 10.73 -13.53
C LEU A 445 -7.86 9.96 -13.74
N VAL A 446 -7.93 8.76 -14.34
CA VAL A 446 -6.75 7.90 -14.50
C VAL A 446 -5.92 8.17 -15.76
N THR A 447 -6.52 8.66 -16.85
CA THR A 447 -5.81 8.83 -18.15
C THR A 447 -5.50 10.26 -18.54
N THR A 448 -6.16 11.25 -17.96
CA THR A 448 -5.95 12.66 -18.29
C THR A 448 -4.49 13.10 -18.05
N PRO A 449 -3.75 13.59 -19.07
CA PRO A 449 -2.36 13.98 -18.90
C PRO A 449 -2.18 15.09 -17.86
N VAL A 450 -1.16 14.92 -17.01
CA VAL A 450 -0.77 15.90 -15.98
C VAL A 450 0.50 16.61 -16.40
N PHE A 451 0.62 17.87 -16.02
CA PHE A 451 1.83 18.65 -16.24
C PHE A 451 2.98 18.14 -15.39
N THR A 452 4.19 18.21 -15.94
CA THR A 452 5.41 18.11 -15.14
C THR A 452 5.57 19.32 -14.22
N GLU A 453 6.49 19.25 -13.26
CA GLU A 453 6.82 20.38 -12.38
C GLU A 453 7.19 21.64 -13.18
N ASP A 454 8.05 21.50 -14.19
CA ASP A 454 8.45 22.59 -15.08
C ASP A 454 7.26 23.18 -15.86
N GLU A 455 6.37 22.31 -16.37
CA GLU A 455 5.18 22.72 -17.11
C GLU A 455 4.19 23.46 -16.21
N LEU A 456 4.00 23.01 -14.97
CA LEU A 456 3.18 23.70 -13.97
C LEU A 456 3.72 25.10 -13.68
N HIS A 457 5.04 25.21 -13.42
CA HIS A 457 5.66 26.52 -13.19
C HIS A 457 5.49 27.45 -14.38
N LEU A 458 5.69 26.94 -15.61
CA LEU A 458 5.51 27.74 -16.82
C LEU A 458 4.05 28.20 -16.98
N ALA A 459 3.08 27.30 -16.84
CA ALA A 459 1.65 27.62 -16.93
C ALA A 459 1.20 28.61 -15.84
N SER A 460 1.75 28.49 -14.63
CA SER A 460 1.53 29.44 -13.54
C SER A 460 2.04 30.83 -13.88
N TYR A 461 3.25 30.96 -14.41
CA TYR A 461 3.80 32.25 -14.84
C TYR A 461 3.06 32.88 -16.03
N GLU A 462 2.48 32.05 -16.90
CA GLU A 462 1.64 32.51 -18.01
C GLU A 462 0.27 32.99 -17.51
N SER A 463 -0.27 32.35 -16.47
CA SER A 463 -1.53 32.75 -15.82
C SER A 463 -1.40 34.02 -14.98
N GLU A 464 -0.32 34.14 -14.20
CA GLU A 464 0.02 35.29 -13.37
C GLU A 464 1.53 35.53 -13.42
N GLY A 465 1.94 36.65 -14.03
CA GLY A 465 3.35 36.97 -14.27
C GLY A 465 4.24 36.97 -13.01
N PRO A 466 5.57 36.89 -13.19
CA PRO A 466 6.50 36.84 -12.07
C PRO A 466 6.48 38.12 -11.23
N GLU A 467 6.49 37.97 -9.90
CA GLU A 467 6.37 39.09 -8.95
C GLU A 467 7.74 39.67 -8.56
N ASN A 468 8.81 38.89 -8.68
CA ASN A 468 10.16 39.30 -8.28
C ASN A 468 11.23 38.88 -9.31
N ASN A 469 12.47 39.32 -9.11
CA ASN A 469 13.57 39.04 -10.05
C ASN A 469 13.93 37.54 -10.10
N MET A 470 13.88 36.83 -8.97
CA MET A 470 14.13 35.38 -8.94
C MET A 470 13.12 34.62 -9.81
N GLU A 471 11.82 34.95 -9.72
CA GLU A 471 10.79 34.36 -10.56
C GLU A 471 10.95 34.73 -12.04
N LYS A 472 11.40 35.96 -12.34
CA LYS A 472 11.72 36.36 -13.72
C LYS A 472 12.84 35.49 -14.29
N ASP A 473 13.87 35.19 -13.49
CA ASP A 473 14.98 34.32 -13.87
C ASP A 473 14.54 32.86 -14.04
N SER A 474 13.81 32.30 -13.06
CA SER A 474 13.25 30.95 -13.16
C SER A 474 12.39 30.77 -14.41
N ARG A 475 11.51 31.73 -14.69
CA ARG A 475 10.68 31.71 -15.90
C ARG A 475 11.51 31.77 -17.19
N ARG A 476 12.60 32.55 -17.22
CA ARG A 476 13.52 32.62 -18.36
C ARG A 476 14.22 31.27 -18.58
N SER A 477 14.74 30.68 -17.51
CA SER A 477 15.40 29.36 -17.54
C SER A 477 14.44 28.26 -18.02
N LEU A 478 13.22 28.20 -17.48
CA LEU A 478 12.20 27.22 -17.88
C LEU A 478 11.81 27.35 -19.35
N ARG A 479 11.63 28.58 -19.85
CA ARG A 479 11.36 28.81 -21.28
C ARG A 479 12.50 28.34 -22.17
N TRP A 480 13.74 28.49 -21.72
CA TRP A 480 14.92 28.08 -22.46
C TRP A 480 15.05 26.54 -22.51
N VAL A 481 14.84 25.86 -21.36
CA VAL A 481 14.77 24.38 -21.29
C VAL A 481 13.65 23.86 -22.19
N HIS A 482 12.47 24.46 -22.13
CA HIS A 482 11.31 24.08 -22.95
C HIS A 482 11.51 24.34 -24.45
N ALA A 483 12.31 25.33 -24.82
CA ALA A 483 12.64 25.59 -26.22
C ALA A 483 13.58 24.51 -26.79
N ARG A 484 14.49 23.99 -25.96
CA ARG A 484 15.47 22.95 -26.35
C ARG A 484 14.92 21.53 -26.33
N SER A 485 13.86 21.26 -25.56
CA SER A 485 13.18 19.96 -25.53
C SER A 485 12.25 19.72 -26.73
N LYS A 486 12.03 20.73 -27.59
CA LYS A 486 11.34 20.55 -28.87
C LYS A 486 12.28 19.87 -29.87
N PRO A 487 11.88 18.75 -30.53
CA PRO A 487 12.66 18.21 -31.63
C PRO A 487 12.78 19.28 -32.73
N SER A 488 14.01 19.57 -33.14
CA SER A 488 14.31 20.47 -34.25
C SER A 488 13.80 19.84 -35.54
N ASN A 489 12.66 20.30 -36.05
CA ASN A 489 12.25 20.07 -37.44
C ASN A 489 13.11 20.91 -38.40
N HIS A 490 14.43 20.71 -38.39
CA HIS A 490 15.38 21.23 -39.36
C HIS A 490 16.27 20.08 -39.82
N CYS A 491 15.71 19.22 -40.68
CA CYS A 491 16.50 18.49 -41.64
C CYS A 491 15.73 18.44 -42.97
N ASN A 492 16.45 18.85 -44.02
CA ASN A 492 16.15 18.79 -45.44
C ASN A 492 15.16 19.81 -46.04
N LYS A 493 15.67 21.04 -46.19
CA LYS A 493 15.68 21.67 -47.51
C LYS A 493 17.12 22.02 -47.87
N ASN A 494 17.53 21.57 -49.05
CA ASN A 494 18.82 21.77 -49.73
C ASN A 494 19.94 20.83 -49.23
N ILE A 495 20.25 19.78 -50.00
CA ILE A 495 21.16 19.78 -51.17
C ILE A 495 20.74 18.64 -52.09
#